data_AF-A0A8R1DSJ6-F1
#
_entry.id   AF-A0A8R1DSJ6-F1
#
_cell.length_a   1.000
_cell.length_b   1.000
_cell.length_c   1.000
_cell.angle_alpha   90.00
_cell.angle_beta   90.00
_cell.angle_gamma   90.00
#
_symmetry.space_group_name_H-M   'P 1'
#
loop_
_entity.id
_entity.type
_entity.pdbx_description
1 polymer ?
#
loop_
_entity_poly.entity_id
_entity_poly.type
_entity_poly.pdbx_seq_one_letter_code
_entity_poly.pdbx_strand_id
1 'polypeptide(L)'
;MDSVKTVGDGSFRVTGSQRKIRKIDPKINIYHRCNHSGLCPKRVTIHVPKNAVGKGSKDAQLFDIGVLNLANRYPGEGTDCIH
;
A
#
# COMPACT_ATOMS: atom_id res chain seq x y z
N MET A 1 -4.86 -9.91 5.15
CA MET A 1 -4.82 -8.73 4.28
C MET A 1 -5.67 -7.68 4.96
N ASP A 2 -5.33 -6.40 4.82
CA ASP A 2 -6.03 -5.33 5.52
C ASP A 2 -6.00 -4.05 4.68
N SER A 3 -6.90 -3.10 4.96
CA SER A 3 -7.04 -1.83 4.25
C SER A 3 -7.39 -0.71 5.21
N VAL A 4 -6.80 0.47 5.00
CA VAL A 4 -7.06 1.67 5.81
C VAL A 4 -7.22 2.88 4.89
N LYS A 5 -7.89 3.92 5.39
CA LYS A 5 -7.86 5.24 4.77
C LYS A 5 -6.83 6.10 5.50
N THR A 6 -6.17 6.98 4.75
CA THR A 6 -5.33 8.02 5.34
C THR A 6 -6.18 8.93 6.22
N VAL A 7 -5.57 9.50 7.25
CA VAL A 7 -6.19 10.61 7.99
C VAL A 7 -5.98 11.93 7.23
N GLY A 8 -6.46 13.05 7.78
CA GLY A 8 -6.53 14.33 7.05
C GLY A 8 -5.19 14.90 6.58
N ASP A 9 -4.08 14.51 7.22
CA ASP A 9 -2.71 14.92 6.85
C ASP A 9 -2.04 13.97 5.85
N GLY A 10 -2.74 12.90 5.41
CA GLY A 10 -2.20 11.87 4.51
C GLY A 10 -1.50 10.70 5.24
N SER A 11 -1.34 10.75 6.56
CA SER A 11 -0.71 9.69 7.34
C SER A 11 -1.58 8.42 7.37
N PHE A 12 -0.93 7.25 7.35
CA PHE A 12 -1.60 5.97 7.53
C PHE A 12 -0.68 4.91 8.15
N ARG A 13 -1.28 3.90 8.76
CA ARG A 13 -0.59 2.70 9.24
C ARG A 13 -1.49 1.50 8.99
N VAL A 14 -0.97 0.47 8.32
CA VAL A 14 -1.72 -0.75 8.00
C VAL A 14 -0.95 -1.98 8.46
N THR A 15 -1.66 -2.92 9.07
CA THR A 15 -1.09 -4.19 9.52
C THR A 15 -1.97 -5.32 9.02
N GLY A 16 -1.44 -6.16 8.14
CA GLY A 16 -2.16 -7.30 7.61
C GLY A 16 -1.48 -8.62 7.96
N SER A 17 -2.28 -9.66 8.18
CA SER A 17 -1.79 -11.03 8.29
C SER A 17 -2.45 -11.94 7.25
N GLN A 18 -1.79 -13.02 6.88
CA GLN A 18 -2.40 -14.06 6.05
C GLN A 18 -1.81 -15.42 6.43
N ARG A 19 -2.67 -16.42 6.63
CA ARG A 19 -2.24 -17.79 6.89
C ARG A 19 -1.94 -18.49 5.57
N LYS A 20 -0.67 -18.66 5.24
CA LYS A 20 -0.20 -19.42 4.07
C LYS A 20 0.98 -20.33 4.46
N ILE A 21 1.11 -21.44 3.73
CA ILE A 21 2.18 -22.42 3.94
C ILE A 21 3.54 -21.86 3.48
N ARG A 22 3.54 -21.03 2.42
CA ARG A 22 4.74 -20.40 1.84
C ARG A 22 4.89 -18.96 2.33
N LYS A 23 6.11 -18.41 2.20
CA LYS A 23 6.37 -16.97 2.43
C LYS A 23 5.45 -16.13 1.54
N ILE A 24 4.89 -15.08 2.13
CA ILE A 24 4.05 -14.11 1.43
C ILE A 24 4.93 -13.02 0.81
N ASP A 25 4.50 -12.49 -0.33
CA ASP A 25 5.08 -11.31 -0.97
C ASP A 25 4.03 -10.18 -0.97
N PRO A 26 3.88 -9.45 0.14
CA PRO A 26 2.86 -8.43 0.26
C PRO A 26 3.19 -7.21 -0.60
N LYS A 27 2.13 -6.51 -1.01
CA LYS A 27 2.19 -5.23 -1.69
C LYS A 27 1.19 -4.28 -1.06
N ILE A 28 1.51 -2.99 -1.08
CA ILE A 28 0.60 -1.92 -0.69
C ILE A 28 0.10 -1.28 -1.98
N ASN A 29 -1.22 -1.29 -2.17
CA ASN A 29 -1.86 -0.55 -3.24
C ASN A 29 -2.46 0.73 -2.65
N ILE A 30 -2.02 1.88 -3.12
CA ILE A 30 -2.56 3.19 -2.76
C ILE A 30 -3.48 3.65 -3.88
N TYR A 31 -4.76 3.85 -3.54
CA TYR A 31 -5.77 4.36 -4.46
C TYR A 31 -6.06 5.83 -4.16
N HIS A 32 -5.91 6.70 -5.16
CA HIS A 32 -6.06 8.16 -4.97
C HIS A 32 -6.63 8.87 -6.20
N ARG A 33 -7.05 10.14 -5.98
CA ARG A 33 -7.54 11.05 -7.03
C ARG A 33 -6.73 12.35 -7.15
N CYS A 34 -5.55 12.42 -6.52
CA CYS A 34 -4.66 13.58 -6.65
C CYS A 34 -4.37 13.85 -8.13
N ASN A 35 -4.66 15.07 -8.59
CA ASN A 35 -4.53 15.49 -9.98
C ASN A 35 -5.17 14.51 -10.99
N HIS A 36 -6.33 13.93 -10.64
CA HIS A 36 -7.02 12.95 -11.46
C HIS A 36 -8.54 13.12 -11.39
N SER A 37 -9.15 13.37 -12.55
CA SER A 37 -10.60 13.55 -12.73
C SER A 37 -11.29 12.36 -13.41
N GLY A 38 -10.57 11.25 -13.64
CA GLY A 38 -11.15 10.05 -14.22
C GLY A 38 -12.15 9.36 -13.29
N LEU A 39 -12.99 8.51 -13.88
CA LEU A 39 -14.04 7.77 -13.18
C LEU A 39 -13.46 6.93 -12.02
N CYS A 40 -12.32 6.30 -12.26
CA CYS A 40 -11.68 5.38 -11.34
C CYS A 40 -10.41 5.97 -10.75
N PRO A 41 -10.08 5.67 -9.49
CA PRO A 41 -8.86 6.19 -8.88
C PRO A 41 -7.60 5.67 -9.59
N LYS A 42 -6.53 6.45 -9.47
CA LYS A 42 -5.18 5.99 -9.78
C LYS A 42 -4.71 5.02 -8.70
N ARG A 43 -3.93 4.02 -9.09
CA ARG A 43 -3.32 3.02 -8.23
C ARG A 43 -1.80 3.08 -8.33
N VAL A 44 -1.16 3.32 -7.20
CA VAL A 44 0.29 3.18 -7.01
C VAL A 44 0.56 1.89 -6.22
N THR A 45 1.50 1.07 -6.69
CA THR A 45 1.86 -0.19 -6.02
C THR A 45 3.25 -0.07 -5.41
N ILE A 46 3.35 -0.39 -4.12
CA ILE A 46 4.62 -0.45 -3.38
C ILE A 46 4.87 -1.90 -2.99
N HIS A 47 6.02 -2.42 -3.37
CA HIS A 47 6.45 -3.75 -2.98
C HIS A 47 7.02 -3.70 -1.57
N VAL A 48 6.45 -4.52 -0.68
CA VAL A 48 6.95 -4.61 0.70
C VAL A 48 8.14 -5.57 0.71
N PRO A 49 9.30 -5.14 1.24
CA PRO A 49 10.47 -5.99 1.25
C PRO A 49 10.28 -7.16 2.23
N LYS A 50 10.92 -8.31 1.92
CA LYS A 50 10.71 -9.56 2.67
C LYS A 50 11.12 -9.49 4.14
N ASN A 51 12.00 -8.55 4.50
CA ASN A 51 12.42 -8.32 5.90
C ASN A 51 11.31 -7.68 6.75
N ALA A 52 10.35 -6.99 6.14
CA ALA A 52 9.18 -6.44 6.82
C ALA A 52 8.08 -7.50 7.07
N VAL A 53 8.29 -8.73 6.60
CA VAL A 53 7.34 -9.84 6.76
C VAL A 53 7.78 -10.73 7.92
N GLY A 54 7.11 -10.58 9.07
CA GLY A 54 7.29 -11.45 10.24
C GLY A 54 6.43 -12.72 10.20
N LYS A 55 6.80 -13.73 10.98
CA LYS A 55 5.95 -14.93 11.23
C LYS A 55 4.77 -14.62 12.16
N GLY A 56 4.84 -13.51 12.90
CA GLY A 56 3.80 -12.97 13.76
C GLY A 56 4.01 -11.48 14.00
N SER A 57 3.11 -10.83 14.74
CA SER A 57 3.14 -9.38 14.99
C SER A 57 4.41 -8.90 15.69
N LYS A 58 5.04 -9.74 16.52
CA LYS A 58 6.27 -9.40 17.24
C LYS A 58 7.52 -9.41 16.36
N ASP A 59 7.50 -10.19 15.28
CA ASP A 59 8.65 -10.34 14.36
C ASP A 59 8.55 -9.41 13.15
N ALA A 60 7.38 -8.77 12.96
CA ALA A 60 7.16 -7.87 11.84
C ALA A 60 7.84 -6.52 12.11
N GLN A 61 8.81 -6.15 11.27
CA GLN A 61 9.43 -4.84 11.33
C GLN A 61 8.52 -3.79 10.70
N LEU A 62 8.52 -2.59 11.29
CA LEU A 62 7.84 -1.45 10.67
C LEU A 62 8.57 -1.11 9.36
N PHE A 63 7.84 -1.16 8.25
CA PHE A 63 8.31 -0.69 6.96
C PHE A 63 7.73 0.69 6.68
N ASP A 64 8.57 1.70 6.82
CA ASP A 64 8.25 3.08 6.48
C ASP A 64 8.48 3.30 4.97
N ILE A 65 7.42 3.68 4.26
CA ILE A 65 7.48 3.97 2.82
C ILE A 65 7.86 5.45 2.54
N GLY A 66 8.03 6.25 3.59
CA GLY A 66 8.28 7.68 3.52
C GLY A 66 7.04 8.48 3.11
N VAL A 67 7.29 9.71 2.66
CA VAL A 67 6.25 10.64 2.18
C VAL A 67 6.23 10.62 0.66
N LEU A 68 5.08 10.31 0.09
CA LEU A 68 4.88 10.24 -1.35
C LEU A 68 3.97 11.38 -1.82
N ASN A 69 4.45 12.20 -2.75
CA ASN A 69 3.60 13.16 -3.45
C ASN A 69 2.82 12.45 -4.56
N LEU A 70 1.55 12.12 -4.29
CA LEU A 70 0.68 11.39 -5.21
C LEU A 70 0.14 12.25 -6.37
N ALA A 71 0.49 13.53 -6.47
CA ALA A 71 0.18 14.33 -7.66
C ALA A 71 1.12 14.03 -8.84
N ASN A 72 2.29 13.44 -8.56
CA ASN A 72 3.27 13.00 -9.55
C ASN A 72 2.87 11.67 -10.20
N ARG A 73 3.47 11.34 -11.34
CA ARG A 73 3.30 10.05 -12.00
C ARG A 73 4.36 9.05 -11.54
N TYR A 74 3.94 7.90 -11.04
CA TYR A 74 4.85 6.82 -10.63
C TYR A 74 4.96 5.71 -11.69
N PRO A 75 6.10 5.00 -11.80
CA PRO A 75 6.22 3.83 -12.67
C PRO A 75 5.18 2.76 -12.33
N GLY A 76 4.52 2.22 -13.36
CA GLY A 76 3.47 1.21 -13.18
C GLY A 76 2.15 1.74 -12.61
N GLU A 77 1.99 3.06 -12.47
CA GLU A 77 0.72 3.68 -12.13
C GLU A 77 -0.32 3.41 -13.22
N GLY A 78 -1.52 2.99 -12.81
CA GLY A 78 -2.68 2.80 -13.68
C GLY A 78 -3.96 3.25 -12.99
N THR A 79 -5.09 3.12 -13.66
CA THR A 79 -6.43 3.37 -13.07
C THR A 79 -7.10 2.04 -12.75
N ASP A 80 -7.75 1.95 -11.58
CA ASP A 80 -8.41 0.72 -11.14
C ASP A 80 -9.79 1.02 -10.56
N CYS A 81 -10.83 0.43 -11.16
CA CYS A 81 -12.23 0.62 -10.78
C CYS A 81 -12.72 -0.45 -9.80
N ILE A 82 -11.94 -1.51 -9.58
CA ILE A 82 -12.35 -2.70 -8.84
C ILE A 82 -11.27 -3.01 -7.79
N HIS A 83 -11.45 -2.47 -6.58
CA HIS A 83 -10.45 -2.59 -5.51
C HIS A 83 -11.05 -2.86 -4.12
#